data_AF-L2FD75-F1
#
_entry.id   AF-L2FD75-F1
#
_cell.length_a   1.000
_cell.length_b   1.000
_cell.length_c   1.000
_cell.angle_alpha   90.00
_cell.angle_beta   90.00
_cell.angle_gamma   90.00
#
_symmetry.space_group_name_H-M   'P 1'
#
loop_
_entity.id
_entity.type
_entity.pdbx_description
1 polymer ?
#
loop_
_entity_poly.entity_id
_entity_poly.type
_entity_poly.pdbx_seq_one_letter_code
_entity_poly.pdbx_strand_id
1 'polypeptide(L)'
;MNRSRFTVQNVWDVKRRIYQSLQHSMAILKGSAVFTAIASLGAIAVPAAATVPTTITPEYLATAGNNTLFTRWRPRSHFLGPHSWMNDPCGAVYDPATETYHLHYQFHPNHVNWGNVSWGHAVSKDLFHWTD
;
A
#
# COMPACT_ATOMS: atom_id res chain seq x y z
N MET A 1 53.36 -1.17 22.37
CA MET A 1 53.01 -0.36 21.18
C MET A 1 53.14 -1.24 19.94
N ASN A 2 52.04 -1.63 19.31
CA ASN A 2 52.03 -2.07 17.92
C ASN A 2 50.63 -1.82 17.34
N ARG A 3 50.45 -0.71 16.62
CA ARG A 3 49.17 -0.38 15.97
C ARG A 3 49.17 -1.02 14.58
N SER A 4 48.40 -2.08 14.39
CA SER A 4 48.13 -2.64 13.06
C SER A 4 47.36 -1.61 12.23
N ARG A 5 48.02 -1.03 11.22
CA ARG A 5 47.41 -0.11 10.26
C ARG A 5 46.50 -0.88 9.32
N PHE A 6 45.21 -0.54 9.29
CA PHE A 6 44.33 -0.92 8.18
C PHE A 6 44.78 -0.15 6.94
N THR A 7 45.28 -0.86 5.93
CA THR A 7 45.60 -0.29 4.62
C THR A 7 44.42 -0.53 3.67
N VAL A 8 44.26 0.36 2.69
CA VAL A 8 43.21 0.27 1.65
C VAL A 8 43.22 -1.09 0.94
N GLN A 9 44.39 -1.73 0.85
CA GLN A 9 44.59 -3.07 0.31
C GLN A 9 43.73 -4.14 1.02
N ASN A 10 43.58 -4.05 2.34
CA ASN A 10 42.83 -5.04 3.14
C ASN A 10 41.32 -5.04 2.83
N VAL A 11 40.77 -3.90 2.39
CA VAL A 11 39.34 -3.77 2.04
C VAL A 11 39.06 -4.38 0.66
N TRP A 12 39.98 -4.19 -0.29
CA TRP A 12 39.87 -4.77 -1.63
C TRP A 12 40.00 -6.29 -1.63
N ASP A 13 40.84 -6.84 -0.76
CA ASP A 13 41.01 -8.30 -0.64
C ASP A 13 39.80 -8.99 0.03
N VAL A 14 39.03 -8.27 0.86
CA VAL A 14 37.74 -8.77 1.40
C VAL A 14 36.66 -8.72 0.31
N LYS A 15 36.56 -7.63 -0.45
CA LYS A 15 35.62 -7.54 -1.58
C LYS A 15 35.90 -8.58 -2.65
N ARG A 16 37.17 -8.87 -2.94
CA ARG A 16 37.58 -9.90 -3.92
C ARG A 16 37.19 -11.31 -3.48
N ARG A 17 37.32 -11.62 -2.18
CA ARG A 17 36.90 -12.93 -1.62
C ARG A 17 35.39 -13.14 -1.65
N ILE A 18 34.60 -12.10 -1.38
CA ILE A 18 33.13 -12.16 -1.49
C ILE A 18 32.71 -12.36 -2.95
N TYR A 19 33.37 -11.68 -3.89
CA TYR A 19 33.06 -11.83 -5.32
C TYR A 19 33.41 -13.23 -5.86
N GLN A 20 34.53 -13.82 -5.43
CA GLN A 20 34.93 -15.18 -5.84
C GLN A 20 34.07 -16.29 -5.22
N SER A 21 33.46 -16.05 -4.05
CA SER A 21 32.46 -16.94 -3.43
C SER A 21 31.13 -16.96 -4.22
N LEU A 22 30.71 -15.79 -4.72
CA LEU A 22 29.48 -15.66 -5.51
C LEU A 22 29.61 -16.32 -6.91
N GLN A 23 30.80 -16.33 -7.51
CA GLN A 23 31.03 -16.96 -8.82
C GLN A 23 31.03 -18.51 -8.76
N HIS A 24 31.42 -19.13 -7.65
CA HIS A 24 31.34 -20.58 -7.48
C HIS A 24 29.90 -21.09 -7.28
N SER A 25 28.99 -20.22 -6.81
CA SER A 25 27.59 -20.58 -6.54
C SER A 25 26.70 -20.54 -7.79
N MET A 26 27.16 -19.93 -8.89
CA MET A 26 26.39 -19.81 -10.14
C MET A 26 26.71 -20.91 -11.18
N ALA A 27 27.63 -21.84 -10.87
CA ALA A 27 27.97 -22.95 -11.76
C ALA A 27 27.11 -24.22 -11.58
N ILE A 28 26.21 -24.26 -10.58
CA ILE A 28 25.37 -25.43 -10.25
C ILE A 28 23.96 -25.37 -10.90
N LEU A 29 23.71 -24.45 -11.83
CA LEU A 29 22.44 -24.33 -12.56
C LEU A 29 22.59 -24.55 -14.08
N LYS A 30 23.51 -25.45 -14.46
CA LYS A 30 23.62 -25.99 -15.83
C LYS A 30 23.29 -27.49 -15.80
N GLY A 31 22.03 -27.82 -15.60
CA GLY A 31 21.54 -29.19 -15.61
C GLY A 31 20.03 -29.23 -15.75
N SER A 32 19.57 -29.53 -16.97
CA SER A 32 18.28 -30.13 -17.36
C SER A 32 17.07 -29.96 -16.44
N ALA A 33 16.06 -29.23 -16.91
CA ALA A 33 14.77 -29.80 -17.29
C ALA A 33 13.85 -28.70 -17.85
N VAL A 34 13.40 -28.93 -19.08
CA VAL A 34 12.27 -28.22 -19.69
C VAL A 34 11.04 -28.44 -18.82
N PHE A 35 10.55 -27.39 -18.17
CA PHE A 35 9.19 -27.33 -17.65
C PHE A 35 8.45 -26.25 -18.42
N THR A 36 7.92 -26.62 -19.58
CA THR A 36 6.82 -25.86 -20.19
C THR A 36 5.57 -26.18 -19.37
N ALA A 37 5.36 -25.44 -18.27
CA ALA A 37 4.08 -25.47 -17.58
C ALA A 37 3.05 -24.81 -18.50
N ILE A 38 2.16 -25.61 -19.09
CA ILE A 38 0.96 -25.11 -19.74
C ILE A 38 0.13 -24.46 -18.63
N ALA A 39 0.12 -23.12 -18.58
CA ALA A 39 -0.80 -22.37 -17.74
C ALA A 39 -2.21 -22.53 -18.31
N SER A 40 -2.92 -23.60 -17.91
CA SER A 40 -4.36 -23.66 -18.06
C SER A 40 -4.98 -22.65 -17.10
N LEU A 41 -5.10 -21.41 -17.55
CA LEU A 41 -6.00 -20.42 -16.94
C LEU A 41 -7.43 -20.92 -17.18
N GLY A 42 -7.92 -21.78 -16.27
CA GLY A 42 -9.36 -21.98 -16.15
C GLY A 42 -9.97 -20.60 -15.88
N ALA A 43 -10.87 -20.15 -16.74
CA ALA A 43 -11.64 -18.94 -16.50
C ALA A 43 -12.45 -19.17 -15.21
N ILE A 44 -11.94 -18.65 -14.09
CA ILE A 44 -12.74 -18.53 -12.88
C ILE A 44 -13.84 -17.55 -13.26
N ALA A 45 -15.08 -18.02 -13.33
CA ALA A 45 -16.23 -17.14 -13.49
C ALA A 45 -16.21 -16.18 -12.30
N VAL A 46 -15.76 -14.95 -12.52
CA VAL A 46 -15.91 -13.89 -11.53
C VAL A 46 -17.41 -13.66 -11.43
N PRO A 47 -18.06 -13.94 -10.28
CA PRO A 47 -19.47 -13.70 -10.14
C PRO A 47 -19.74 -12.23 -10.48
N ALA A 48 -20.73 -11.99 -11.34
CA ALA A 48 -21.13 -10.64 -11.69
C ALA A 48 -21.40 -9.87 -10.40
N ALA A 49 -20.76 -8.70 -10.24
CA ALA A 49 -20.98 -7.85 -9.09
C ALA A 49 -22.49 -7.60 -8.96
N ALA A 50 -23.06 -7.90 -7.80
CA ALA A 50 -24.49 -7.70 -7.56
C ALA A 50 -24.86 -6.25 -7.88
N THR A 51 -25.80 -6.08 -8.81
CA THR A 51 -26.23 -4.75 -9.24
C THR A 51 -27.02 -4.09 -8.13
N VAL A 52 -26.49 -3.00 -7.55
CA VAL A 52 -27.21 -2.20 -6.55
C VAL A 52 -28.45 -1.59 -7.22
N PRO A 53 -29.66 -1.74 -6.64
CA PRO A 53 -30.89 -1.24 -7.26
C PRO A 53 -30.89 0.29 -7.35
N THR A 54 -31.50 0.82 -8.40
CA THR A 54 -31.64 2.27 -8.62
C THR A 54 -32.52 2.91 -7.55
N THR A 55 -33.60 2.25 -7.14
CA THR A 55 -34.42 2.65 -5.99
C THR A 55 -34.03 1.84 -4.77
N ILE A 56 -33.65 2.51 -3.69
CA ILE A 56 -33.37 1.84 -2.40
C ILE A 56 -34.68 1.69 -1.65
N THR A 57 -35.05 0.44 -1.35
CA THR A 57 -36.20 0.13 -0.51
C THR A 57 -35.73 -0.30 0.88
N PRO A 58 -36.57 -0.15 1.92
CA PRO A 58 -36.25 -0.65 3.26
C PRO A 58 -35.91 -2.14 3.29
N GLU A 59 -36.55 -2.95 2.46
CA GLU A 59 -36.33 -4.40 2.37
C GLU A 59 -34.94 -4.72 1.81
N TYR A 60 -34.46 -3.93 0.84
CA TYR A 60 -33.09 -4.04 0.35
C TYR A 60 -32.09 -3.67 1.45
N LEU A 61 -32.31 -2.56 2.17
CA LEU A 61 -31.41 -2.14 3.26
C LEU A 61 -31.30 -3.16 4.38
N ALA A 62 -32.39 -3.87 4.69
CA ALA A 62 -32.40 -4.91 5.72
C ALA A 62 -31.53 -6.13 5.38
N THR A 63 -31.23 -6.36 4.11
CA THR A 63 -30.47 -7.53 3.62
C THR A 63 -29.14 -7.16 2.97
N ALA A 64 -28.88 -5.87 2.79
CA ALA A 64 -27.67 -5.35 2.19
C ALA A 64 -26.44 -5.71 3.04
N GLY A 65 -25.45 -6.34 2.40
CA GLY A 65 -24.15 -6.57 3.02
C GLY A 65 -23.39 -5.25 3.29
N ASN A 66 -22.35 -5.35 4.12
CA ASN A 66 -21.46 -4.23 4.42
C ASN A 66 -20.90 -3.60 3.14
N ASN A 67 -20.84 -2.28 3.11
CA ASN A 67 -20.28 -1.49 2.01
C ASN A 67 -20.94 -1.67 0.62
N THR A 68 -22.08 -2.36 0.51
CA THR A 68 -22.81 -2.46 -0.77
C THR A 68 -23.21 -1.08 -1.34
N LEU A 69 -23.39 -0.08 -0.48
CA LEU A 69 -23.74 1.29 -0.86
C LEU A 69 -22.56 2.27 -0.80
N PHE A 70 -21.33 1.78 -0.67
CA PHE A 70 -20.14 2.61 -0.37
C PHE A 70 -19.96 3.80 -1.31
N THR A 71 -20.24 3.64 -2.61
CA THR A 71 -20.02 4.70 -3.61
C THR A 71 -21.26 5.56 -3.88
N ARG A 72 -22.44 5.19 -3.38
CA ARG A 72 -23.73 5.76 -3.80
C ARG A 72 -23.85 7.24 -3.44
N TRP A 73 -23.40 7.61 -2.25
CA TRP A 73 -23.47 8.97 -1.71
C TRP A 73 -22.10 9.52 -1.29
N ARG A 74 -21.02 8.83 -1.67
CA ARG A 74 -19.66 9.21 -1.27
C ARG A 74 -19.20 10.44 -2.06
N PRO A 75 -18.83 11.55 -1.39
CA PRO A 75 -18.27 12.73 -2.04
C PRO A 75 -17.02 12.40 -2.88
N ARG A 76 -16.80 13.15 -3.96
CA ARG A 76 -15.65 12.99 -4.87
C ARG A 76 -14.82 14.26 -5.08
N SER A 77 -15.24 15.39 -4.51
CA SER A 77 -14.63 16.71 -4.76
C SER A 77 -14.10 17.37 -3.48
N HIS A 78 -14.01 16.62 -2.39
CA HIS A 78 -13.47 17.07 -1.10
C HIS A 78 -12.60 15.94 -0.53
N PHE A 79 -11.66 16.30 0.35
CA PHE A 79 -10.90 15.31 1.08
C PHE A 79 -11.82 14.42 1.91
N LEU A 80 -11.60 13.11 1.84
CA LEU A 80 -12.33 12.10 2.58
C LEU A 80 -11.41 10.90 2.74
N GLY A 81 -11.19 10.43 3.97
CA GLY A 81 -10.39 9.23 4.23
C GLY A 81 -10.90 8.02 3.43
N PRO A 82 -10.05 7.02 3.17
CA PRO A 82 -10.27 6.00 2.14
C PRO A 82 -11.54 5.16 2.36
N HIS A 83 -11.94 4.95 3.61
CA HIS A 83 -13.17 4.24 4.00
C HIS A 83 -13.50 4.53 5.48
N SER A 84 -14.51 3.89 6.07
CA SER A 84 -14.71 3.85 7.53
C SER A 84 -14.97 5.21 8.21
N TRP A 85 -14.82 5.25 9.53
CA TRP A 85 -15.02 6.42 10.38
C TRP A 85 -13.81 7.37 10.30
N MET A 86 -14.12 8.63 10.05
CA MET A 86 -13.20 9.77 10.07
C MET A 86 -13.89 10.92 10.80
N ASN A 87 -13.14 11.73 11.55
CA ASN A 87 -13.61 13.01 12.08
C ASN A 87 -12.61 14.15 11.87
N ASP A 88 -12.28 14.88 12.93
CA ASP A 88 -11.66 16.20 12.86
C ASP A 88 -10.29 16.16 12.16
N PRO A 89 -9.97 17.18 11.35
CA PRO A 89 -8.62 17.38 10.86
C PRO A 89 -7.69 17.65 12.05
N CYS A 90 -6.49 17.09 12.01
CA CYS A 90 -5.43 17.31 12.98
C CYS A 90 -4.09 17.50 12.26
N GLY A 91 -3.12 18.13 12.93
CA GLY A 91 -1.73 18.21 12.46
C GLY A 91 -1.56 18.72 11.02
N ALA A 92 -2.37 19.70 10.58
CA ALA A 92 -2.24 20.27 9.25
C ALA A 92 -0.98 21.15 9.15
N VAL A 93 -0.08 20.83 8.22
CA VAL A 93 1.22 21.50 8.06
C VAL A 93 1.55 21.67 6.59
N TYR A 94 2.20 22.77 6.23
CA TYR A 94 2.83 22.95 4.93
C TYR A 94 4.36 22.81 5.08
N ASP A 95 4.96 21.92 4.30
CA ASP A 95 6.41 21.78 4.19
C ASP A 95 6.91 22.63 3.01
N PRO A 96 7.60 23.77 3.27
CA PRO A 96 8.11 24.64 2.22
C PRO A 96 9.33 24.06 1.50
N ALA A 97 10.03 23.07 2.06
CA ALA A 97 11.18 22.45 1.41
C ALA A 97 10.74 21.47 0.31
N THR A 98 9.62 20.78 0.52
CA THR A 98 9.06 19.85 -0.47
C THR A 98 7.87 20.44 -1.24
N GLU A 99 7.36 21.60 -0.84
CA GLU A 99 6.11 22.19 -1.34
C GLU A 99 4.93 21.21 -1.18
N THR A 100 4.75 20.69 0.03
CA THR A 100 3.74 19.65 0.32
C THR A 100 2.82 20.07 1.47
N TYR A 101 1.52 19.94 1.25
CA TYR A 101 0.53 20.01 2.32
C TYR A 101 0.36 18.64 2.95
N HIS A 102 0.48 18.58 4.27
CA HIS A 102 0.21 17.41 5.09
C HIS A 102 -1.10 17.65 5.83
N LEU A 103 -2.05 16.72 5.71
CA LEU A 103 -3.29 16.71 6.46
C LEU A 103 -3.35 15.40 7.26
N HIS A 104 -3.54 15.51 8.56
CA HIS A 104 -3.94 14.36 9.37
C HIS A 104 -5.41 14.49 9.74
N TYR A 105 -6.01 13.36 10.08
CA TYR A 105 -7.41 13.30 10.51
C TYR A 105 -7.58 12.15 11.48
N GLN A 106 -8.48 12.31 12.44
CA GLN A 106 -8.83 11.20 13.32
C GLN A 106 -9.52 10.10 12.52
N PHE A 107 -9.05 8.86 12.68
CA PHE A 107 -9.40 7.71 11.84
C PHE A 107 -9.58 6.43 12.65
N HIS A 108 -10.64 5.68 12.33
CA HIS A 108 -10.92 4.36 12.91
C HIS A 108 -11.18 3.34 11.78
N PRO A 109 -10.14 2.64 11.30
CA PRO A 109 -10.25 1.76 10.14
C PRO A 109 -11.18 0.58 10.42
N ASN A 110 -11.92 0.15 9.40
CA ASN A 110 -12.86 -0.98 9.42
C ASN A 110 -14.09 -0.80 10.32
N HIS A 111 -14.33 0.40 10.85
CA HIS A 111 -15.48 0.71 11.68
C HIS A 111 -16.22 1.95 11.16
N VAL A 112 -17.51 2.08 11.48
CA VAL A 112 -18.35 3.24 11.11
C VAL A 112 -18.73 4.10 12.31
N ASN A 113 -18.22 3.74 13.49
CA ASN A 113 -18.41 4.47 14.74
C ASN A 113 -17.05 4.86 15.29
N TRP A 114 -17.05 5.86 16.17
CA TRP A 114 -15.87 6.22 16.96
C TRP A 114 -15.36 5.03 17.80
N GLY A 115 -14.04 4.97 17.96
CA GLY A 115 -13.32 3.94 18.71
C GLY A 115 -11.86 3.89 18.25
N ASN A 116 -10.97 3.26 19.04
CA ASN A 116 -9.55 3.05 18.73
C ASN A 116 -8.93 4.07 17.75
N VAL A 117 -8.99 5.35 18.12
CA VAL A 117 -8.71 6.44 17.19
C VAL A 117 -7.21 6.54 16.94
N SER A 118 -6.85 6.57 15.67
CA SER A 118 -5.50 6.81 15.17
C SER A 118 -5.51 8.02 14.23
N TRP A 119 -4.34 8.51 13.84
CA TRP A 119 -4.24 9.53 12.81
C TRP A 119 -4.10 8.86 11.44
N GLY A 120 -5.08 9.09 10.57
CA GLY A 120 -4.87 8.96 9.14
C GLY A 120 -4.01 10.12 8.64
N HIS A 121 -3.31 9.91 7.53
CA HIS A 121 -2.42 10.91 6.93
C HIS A 121 -2.67 10.93 5.42
N ALA A 122 -2.72 12.13 4.85
CA ALA A 122 -2.73 12.35 3.42
C ALA A 122 -1.88 13.56 3.06
N VAL A 123 -1.38 13.58 1.84
CA VAL A 123 -0.56 14.67 1.29
C VAL A 123 -1.16 15.23 0.01
N SER A 124 -0.90 16.52 -0.24
CA SER A 124 -1.33 17.21 -1.45
C SER A 124 -0.31 18.26 -1.91
N LYS A 125 -0.29 18.54 -3.21
CA LYS A 125 0.46 19.65 -3.81
C LYS A 125 -0.40 20.89 -4.06
N ASP A 126 -1.72 20.74 -4.12
CA ASP A 126 -2.63 21.78 -4.61
C ASP A 126 -3.90 21.94 -3.76
N LEU A 127 -4.04 21.16 -2.67
CA LEU A 127 -5.22 21.07 -1.80
C LEU A 127 -6.48 20.47 -2.46
N PHE A 128 -6.41 20.05 -3.72
CA PHE A 128 -7.52 19.41 -4.45
C PHE A 128 -7.29 17.91 -4.62
N HIS A 129 -6.08 17.52 -4.99
CA HIS A 129 -5.70 16.13 -5.21
C HIS A 129 -4.89 15.62 -4.02
N TRP A 130 -5.30 14.47 -3.48
CA TRP A 130 -4.74 13.90 -2.26
C TRP A 130 -4.20 12.49 -2.52
N THR A 131 -3.11 12.14 -1.84
CA THR A 131 -2.54 10.79 -1.78
C THR A 131 -2.46 10.38 -0.32
N ASP A 132 -3.03 9.21 0.00
CA ASP A 132 -2.90 8.56 1.31
C ASP A 132 -1.52 7.89 1.48
#